data_AF-A0AAD5S2V7-F1
#
_entry.id   AF-A0AAD5S2V7-F1
#
_cell.length_a   1.000
_cell.length_b   1.000
_cell.length_c   1.000
_cell.angle_alpha   90.00
_cell.angle_beta   90.00
_cell.angle_gamma   90.00
#
_symmetry.space_group_name_H-M   'P 1'
#
loop_
_entity.id
_entity.type
_entity.pdbx_description
1 polymer ?
#
loop_
_entity_poly.entity_id
_entity_poly.type
_entity_poly.pdbx_seq_one_letter_code
_entity_poly.pdbx_strand_id
1 'polypeptide(L)'
;MTGPMTGSTSTTDDLVESDPLKPPDSTSNLVNHNSSTENIYTNGHHIPAADEIGGIGISLRGASFDQYHHLEDPESPSTDNESFRVEEEEEHLHGQSRSSRKEKKGKKKKGKKKNRFTLASSNFVSQLLFLWVCRLVSRVRRAEDIRDVSLHLKSAETAKVTGEGLERTWNQEVAEKGECVFFASSGLFSLKNVLTTYNRKASLLHALFRAFGLRYFLLAIWKLLWAIFTWFGAYWLLHWIILYSSNRDSGNPQPAWQGYLLALALFLSAVLSALCFHQLTIQCTRIGIQCRAALMVLIYRKSLKLSYVKGGVGDIVNLISNECNRIAEAAVNCHFLWSAGLECLIVIILACIHVGISALPAVILILGIVLPLQYILARKASAISYKTTASITRRVYLMSEILTAIKLIKFYAWEGPYREKVRKARELEVSQMKGVLRMKIANFT
;
A
#
# COMPACT_ATOMS: atom_id res chain seq x y z
N MET A 1 45.64 -48.25 42.70
CA MET A 1 44.45 -49.08 42.43
C MET A 1 44.11 -48.96 40.95
N THR A 2 44.38 -50.05 40.22
CA THR A 2 43.71 -50.53 38.99
C THR A 2 43.26 -49.52 37.92
N GLY A 3 44.11 -49.35 36.89
CA GLY A 3 43.91 -49.90 35.54
C GLY A 3 42.77 -49.38 34.62
N PRO A 4 42.97 -49.45 33.28
CA PRO A 4 42.42 -48.53 32.28
C PRO A 4 41.47 -49.19 31.25
N MET A 5 40.95 -48.47 30.26
CA MET A 5 40.45 -49.08 29.02
C MET A 5 40.85 -48.34 27.72
N THR A 6 41.57 -49.12 26.92
CA THR A 6 41.80 -49.16 25.45
C THR A 6 40.47 -49.32 24.69
N GLY A 7 40.32 -49.21 23.37
CA GLY A 7 41.22 -49.25 22.22
C GLY A 7 40.36 -49.36 20.93
N SER A 8 41.00 -49.16 19.78
CA SER A 8 40.44 -49.14 18.43
C SER A 8 40.61 -50.47 17.67
N THR A 9 40.05 -50.52 16.44
CA THR A 9 40.33 -51.39 15.24
C THR A 9 39.81 -52.85 15.23
N SER A 10 38.85 -53.16 14.33
CA SER A 10 38.93 -53.84 13.00
C SER A 10 38.48 -55.32 13.13
N THR A 11 37.82 -56.04 12.20
CA THR A 11 37.89 -56.16 10.73
C THR A 11 36.76 -57.13 10.26
N THR A 12 36.33 -57.06 8.97
CA THR A 12 35.86 -58.16 8.04
C THR A 12 34.64 -59.03 8.41
N ASP A 13 33.71 -59.50 7.55
CA ASP A 13 33.60 -59.63 6.07
C ASP A 13 32.12 -59.98 5.67
N ASP A 14 31.86 -60.02 4.35
CA ASP A 14 30.81 -60.74 3.59
C ASP A 14 29.65 -59.96 2.89
N LEU A 15 29.97 -59.45 1.70
CA LEU A 15 29.40 -59.73 0.36
C LEU A 15 27.92 -60.13 0.19
N VAL A 16 27.15 -59.35 -0.61
CA VAL A 16 26.42 -59.80 -1.83
C VAL A 16 26.26 -58.62 -2.82
N GLU A 17 26.56 -58.93 -4.08
CA GLU A 17 26.68 -58.10 -5.27
C GLU A 17 25.39 -58.06 -6.12
N SER A 18 25.09 -56.93 -6.78
CA SER A 18 24.44 -56.87 -8.11
C SER A 18 24.37 -55.44 -8.67
N ASP A 19 24.87 -55.29 -9.90
CA ASP A 19 25.06 -54.07 -10.69
C ASP A 19 24.07 -54.06 -11.91
N PRO A 20 24.09 -53.13 -12.89
CA PRO A 20 22.89 -52.38 -13.31
C PRO A 20 22.44 -52.59 -14.78
N LEU A 21 21.24 -52.09 -15.12
CA LEU A 21 20.66 -52.14 -16.48
C LEU A 21 20.66 -50.77 -17.20
N LYS A 22 21.21 -50.77 -18.41
CA LYS A 22 21.25 -49.72 -19.45
C LYS A 22 20.19 -50.01 -20.53
N PRO A 23 19.59 -49.01 -21.20
CA PRO A 23 18.82 -49.24 -22.43
C PRO A 23 19.52 -48.72 -23.71
N PRO A 24 19.08 -49.17 -24.91
CA PRO A 24 19.89 -49.20 -26.13
C PRO A 24 19.63 -48.06 -27.14
N ASP A 25 20.61 -47.84 -28.00
CA ASP A 25 20.54 -47.05 -29.23
C ASP A 25 19.90 -47.85 -30.38
N SER A 26 19.12 -47.17 -31.23
CA SER A 26 18.78 -47.62 -32.58
C SER A 26 18.88 -46.45 -33.56
N THR A 27 19.80 -46.58 -34.51
CA THR A 27 19.97 -45.75 -35.70
C THR A 27 18.97 -46.16 -36.78
N SER A 28 18.48 -45.21 -37.58
CA SER A 28 18.48 -45.25 -39.06
C SER A 28 17.52 -44.25 -39.73
N ASN A 29 18.02 -43.66 -40.82
CA ASN A 29 17.30 -43.16 -42.00
C ASN A 29 16.60 -41.79 -41.95
N LEU A 30 17.40 -40.76 -42.27
CA LEU A 30 16.93 -39.53 -42.94
C LEU A 30 16.80 -39.82 -44.44
N VAL A 31 15.56 -39.94 -44.92
CA VAL A 31 15.23 -39.91 -46.35
C VAL A 31 14.77 -38.51 -46.72
N ASN A 32 15.42 -38.02 -47.76
CA ASN A 32 15.22 -36.76 -48.46
C ASN A 32 13.89 -36.82 -49.24
N HIS A 33 13.04 -35.80 -49.13
CA HIS A 33 12.07 -35.48 -50.19
C HIS A 33 11.77 -33.98 -50.21
N ASN A 34 12.36 -33.31 -51.19
CA ASN A 34 11.81 -32.10 -51.79
C ASN A 34 10.53 -32.48 -52.54
N SER A 35 9.47 -31.67 -52.39
CA SER A 35 8.64 -31.29 -53.53
C SER A 35 7.89 -29.99 -53.22
N SER A 36 8.03 -29.09 -54.18
CA SER A 36 7.46 -27.76 -54.32
C SER A 36 5.95 -27.79 -54.58
N THR A 37 5.40 -26.56 -54.69
CA THR A 37 4.04 -26.12 -55.10
C THR A 37 3.10 -25.83 -53.92
N GLU A 38 2.41 -24.69 -53.80
CA GLU A 38 2.08 -23.63 -54.75
C GLU A 38 1.45 -22.45 -53.96
N ASN A 39 1.69 -21.20 -54.40
CA ASN A 39 0.72 -20.09 -54.47
C ASN A 39 0.13 -19.50 -53.15
N ILE A 40 -0.13 -18.20 -52.93
CA ILE A 40 -0.37 -17.02 -53.78
C ILE A 40 -0.41 -15.78 -52.85
N TYR A 41 0.17 -14.66 -53.30
CA TYR A 41 -0.06 -13.23 -52.96
C TYR A 41 -0.56 -12.79 -51.56
N THR A 42 0.15 -11.86 -50.91
CA THR A 42 -0.17 -10.41 -50.95
C THR A 42 0.71 -9.59 -50.00
N ASN A 43 1.36 -8.58 -50.60
CA ASN A 43 1.70 -7.23 -50.13
C ASN A 43 1.81 -6.92 -48.64
N GLY A 44 2.98 -6.34 -48.32
CA GLY A 44 3.32 -5.79 -47.04
C GLY A 44 2.55 -4.54 -46.63
N HIS A 45 2.50 -4.35 -45.32
CA HIS A 45 2.57 -3.04 -44.69
C HIS A 45 3.49 -3.15 -43.48
N HIS A 46 4.62 -2.44 -43.55
CA HIS A 46 5.45 -2.09 -42.41
C HIS A 46 4.61 -1.37 -41.34
N ILE A 47 4.72 -1.80 -40.09
CA ILE A 47 4.38 -0.99 -38.91
C ILE A 47 5.62 -0.97 -38.02
N PRO A 48 6.14 0.22 -37.65
CA PRO A 48 7.36 0.35 -36.87
C PRO A 48 7.11 0.11 -35.38
N ALA A 49 8.18 -0.31 -34.70
CA ALA A 49 8.29 -0.40 -33.25
C ALA A 49 8.11 0.97 -32.59
N ALA A 50 7.30 1.04 -31.54
CA ALA A 50 7.25 2.16 -30.61
C ALA A 50 6.93 1.66 -29.19
N ASP A 51 7.98 1.70 -28.37
CA ASP A 51 8.06 2.01 -26.95
C ASP A 51 6.89 1.73 -25.99
N GLU A 52 7.28 0.99 -24.95
CA GLU A 52 6.56 0.74 -23.71
C GLU A 52 6.22 2.04 -22.95
N ILE A 53 4.93 2.37 -22.87
CA ILE A 53 4.38 3.13 -21.73
C ILE A 53 3.54 2.17 -20.91
N GLY A 54 4.10 1.74 -19.77
CA GLY A 54 3.43 0.95 -18.75
C GLY A 54 2.38 1.78 -18.00
N GLY A 55 1.21 1.95 -18.60
CA GLY A 55 -0.02 2.38 -17.94
C GLY A 55 -1.00 1.22 -17.85
N ILE A 56 -1.10 0.59 -16.68
CA ILE A 56 -2.10 -0.46 -16.43
C ILE A 56 -3.46 0.21 -16.26
N GLY A 57 -4.21 0.35 -17.36
CA GLY A 57 -5.65 0.54 -17.36
C GLY A 57 -6.29 -0.75 -17.85
N ILE A 58 -6.82 -1.57 -16.95
CA ILE A 58 -7.60 -2.74 -17.31
C ILE A 58 -8.99 -2.24 -17.69
N SER A 59 -9.21 -2.06 -18.99
CA SER A 59 -10.50 -1.77 -19.61
C SER A 59 -11.46 -2.94 -19.39
N LEU A 60 -12.47 -2.73 -18.55
CA LEU A 60 -13.63 -3.62 -18.44
C LEU A 60 -14.56 -3.35 -19.63
N ARG A 61 -14.49 -4.20 -20.65
CA ARG A 61 -15.47 -4.22 -21.74
C ARG A 61 -16.68 -5.04 -21.29
N GLY A 62 -17.80 -4.36 -21.11
CA GLY A 62 -19.08 -4.95 -20.76
C GLY A 62 -19.62 -5.89 -21.83
N ALA A 63 -20.27 -6.97 -21.39
CA ALA A 63 -21.24 -7.70 -22.18
C ALA A 63 -22.63 -7.10 -21.92
N SER A 64 -23.32 -6.80 -23.00
CA SER A 64 -24.69 -6.28 -23.09
C SER A 64 -25.64 -7.46 -23.34
N PHE A 65 -26.69 -7.61 -22.53
CA PHE A 65 -27.93 -8.41 -22.73
C PHE A 65 -28.65 -8.39 -21.35
N ASP A 66 -29.96 -8.22 -21.17
CA ASP A 66 -31.08 -8.22 -22.10
C ASP A 66 -32.36 -7.67 -21.41
N GLN A 67 -33.41 -7.55 -22.21
CA GLN A 67 -34.64 -6.78 -22.00
C GLN A 67 -35.90 -7.68 -21.77
N TYR A 68 -36.88 -7.17 -21.01
CA TYR A 68 -38.33 -7.54 -20.87
C TYR A 68 -38.79 -8.83 -20.16
N HIS A 69 -39.66 -8.67 -19.13
CA HIS A 69 -41.08 -9.08 -19.20
C HIS A 69 -41.95 -8.38 -18.13
N HIS A 70 -43.21 -8.13 -18.51
CA HIS A 70 -44.27 -7.34 -17.86
C HIS A 70 -45.21 -8.16 -16.93
N LEU A 71 -45.81 -7.41 -15.97
CA LEU A 71 -47.18 -7.46 -15.41
C LEU A 71 -47.75 -8.76 -14.77
N GLU A 72 -48.23 -8.63 -13.53
CA GLU A 72 -49.63 -8.90 -13.10
C GLU A 72 -49.84 -8.66 -11.59
N ASP A 73 -50.83 -7.85 -11.22
CA ASP A 73 -51.55 -7.83 -9.94
C ASP A 73 -52.96 -8.39 -10.22
N PRO A 74 -53.63 -9.03 -9.24
CA PRO A 74 -54.98 -8.57 -8.93
C PRO A 74 -55.45 -8.69 -7.45
N GLU A 75 -56.31 -7.71 -7.11
CA GLU A 75 -57.57 -7.78 -6.33
C GLU A 75 -57.65 -8.14 -4.83
N SER A 76 -58.34 -7.25 -4.12
CA SER A 76 -58.95 -7.37 -2.79
C SER A 76 -60.24 -8.18 -2.78
N PRO A 77 -60.71 -8.61 -1.59
CA PRO A 77 -62.13 -8.41 -1.28
C PRO A 77 -62.41 -7.83 0.10
N SER A 78 -63.67 -7.39 0.21
CA SER A 78 -64.35 -6.52 1.14
C SER A 78 -64.92 -7.19 2.41
N THR A 79 -65.06 -6.35 3.44
CA THR A 79 -66.14 -6.18 4.44
C THR A 79 -66.89 -7.35 5.11
N ASP A 80 -67.20 -7.06 6.39
CA ASP A 80 -68.35 -7.48 7.19
C ASP A 80 -68.19 -8.65 8.18
N ASN A 81 -68.06 -8.27 9.47
CA ASN A 81 -68.95 -8.76 10.52
C ASN A 81 -69.04 -7.73 11.67
N GLU A 82 -70.23 -7.14 11.78
CA GLU A 82 -71.00 -6.88 13.02
C GLU A 82 -70.65 -7.82 14.18
N SER A 83 -70.89 -7.54 15.47
CA SER A 83 -71.41 -6.43 16.24
C SER A 83 -71.28 -6.88 17.71
N PHE A 84 -70.95 -6.00 18.66
CA PHE A 84 -71.58 -6.04 19.98
C PHE A 84 -71.44 -4.70 20.72
N ARG A 85 -72.61 -4.11 20.98
CA ARG A 85 -73.06 -3.19 22.04
C ARG A 85 -72.01 -2.57 22.97
N VAL A 86 -71.87 -1.24 23.08
CA VAL A 86 -72.81 -0.16 23.50
C VAL A 86 -72.46 0.31 24.93
N GLU A 87 -72.15 1.61 25.01
CA GLU A 87 -72.34 2.58 26.11
C GLU A 87 -71.91 2.22 27.53
N GLU A 88 -70.95 2.97 28.07
CA GLU A 88 -71.18 3.92 29.18
C GLU A 88 -69.89 4.70 29.53
N GLU A 89 -70.06 5.89 30.11
CA GLU A 89 -69.06 6.75 30.76
C GLU A 89 -68.25 7.76 29.90
N GLU A 90 -68.96 8.72 29.29
CA GLU A 90 -68.52 10.12 29.32
C GLU A 90 -69.04 10.78 30.62
N GLU A 91 -68.30 10.72 31.71
CA GLU A 91 -68.39 11.71 32.80
C GLU A 91 -67.24 11.53 33.80
N HIS A 92 -66.02 11.98 33.48
CA HIS A 92 -65.03 12.35 34.50
C HIS A 92 -63.94 13.29 33.97
N LEU A 93 -64.36 14.29 33.18
CA LEU A 93 -63.53 15.37 32.68
C LEU A 93 -63.53 16.57 33.64
N HIS A 94 -63.20 16.38 34.92
CA HIS A 94 -62.73 17.47 35.78
C HIS A 94 -62.07 16.93 37.06
N GLY A 95 -60.77 16.63 37.00
CA GLY A 95 -60.07 16.20 38.22
C GLY A 95 -58.58 15.87 38.14
N GLN A 96 -57.96 15.79 36.96
CA GLN A 96 -56.57 15.30 36.86
C GLN A 96 -55.53 16.31 36.34
N SER A 97 -55.87 17.59 36.23
CA SER A 97 -54.91 18.62 35.77
C SER A 97 -53.95 19.18 36.84
N ARG A 98 -53.87 18.57 38.04
CA ARG A 98 -52.92 19.00 39.09
C ARG A 98 -51.98 17.94 39.64
N SER A 99 -52.10 16.67 39.25
CA SER A 99 -51.17 15.60 39.68
C SER A 99 -49.96 15.45 38.75
N SER A 100 -50.12 15.66 37.44
CA SER A 100 -49.04 15.47 36.44
C SER A 100 -48.01 16.61 36.36
N ARG A 101 -48.08 17.61 37.25
CA ARG A 101 -47.16 18.77 37.27
C ARG A 101 -46.08 18.70 38.36
N LYS A 102 -46.13 17.72 39.27
CA LYS A 102 -45.09 17.53 40.30
C LYS A 102 -44.09 16.41 40.01
N GLU A 103 -44.32 15.57 39.01
CA GLU A 103 -43.34 14.54 38.60
C GLU A 103 -42.52 14.88 37.34
N LYS A 104 -42.71 16.09 36.79
CA LYS A 104 -41.89 16.65 35.69
C LYS A 104 -40.77 17.59 36.17
N LYS A 105 -40.54 17.71 37.49
CA LYS A 105 -39.42 18.45 38.09
C LYS A 105 -38.54 17.50 38.91
N GLY A 106 -37.82 16.60 38.24
CA GLY A 106 -36.95 15.68 38.98
C GLY A 106 -36.13 14.69 38.15
N LYS A 107 -36.36 14.60 36.85
CA LYS A 107 -35.52 13.80 35.96
C LYS A 107 -35.11 14.63 34.74
N LYS A 108 -34.18 15.57 34.98
CA LYS A 108 -33.17 15.87 33.96
C LYS A 108 -32.49 14.53 33.68
N LYS A 109 -32.93 13.83 32.62
CA LYS A 109 -32.15 12.78 32.00
C LYS A 109 -30.81 13.42 31.68
N LYS A 110 -29.83 13.25 32.58
CA LYS A 110 -28.41 13.38 32.25
C LYS A 110 -28.22 12.34 31.15
N GLY A 111 -28.33 12.75 29.89
CA GLY A 111 -27.79 11.95 28.80
C GLY A 111 -26.38 11.59 29.25
N LYS A 112 -26.10 10.28 29.39
CA LYS A 112 -24.74 9.80 29.67
C LYS A 112 -23.86 10.53 28.66
N LYS A 113 -23.06 11.51 29.12
CA LYS A 113 -22.02 12.11 28.30
C LYS A 113 -21.12 10.92 27.96
N LYS A 114 -21.26 10.34 26.76
CA LYS A 114 -20.29 9.39 26.23
C LYS A 114 -18.97 10.15 26.30
N ASN A 115 -18.11 9.77 27.24
CA ASN A 115 -16.84 10.43 27.49
C ASN A 115 -16.06 10.34 26.19
N ARG A 116 -16.01 11.46 25.47
CA ARG A 116 -15.34 11.57 24.17
C ARG A 116 -13.86 11.30 24.43
N PHE A 117 -13.37 10.15 24.00
CA PHE A 117 -11.96 9.86 24.12
C PHE A 117 -11.23 10.66 23.04
N THR A 118 -10.69 11.80 23.43
CA THR A 118 -9.78 12.56 22.57
C THR A 118 -8.42 11.87 22.63
N LEU A 119 -7.99 11.28 21.50
CA LEU A 119 -6.64 10.70 21.37
C LEU A 119 -5.52 11.72 21.67
N ALA A 120 -5.84 13.01 21.54
CA ALA A 120 -4.95 14.12 21.89
C ALA A 120 -4.87 14.29 23.42
N SER A 121 -4.06 13.46 24.07
CA SER A 121 -3.52 13.80 25.39
C SER A 121 -2.64 15.05 25.27
N SER A 122 -2.90 16.08 26.10
CA SER A 122 -2.24 17.39 26.04
C SER A 122 -0.72 17.39 26.32
N ASN A 123 -0.15 16.27 26.74
CA ASN A 123 1.26 16.19 27.14
C ASN A 123 2.15 15.87 25.93
N PHE A 124 3.09 16.77 25.61
CA PHE A 124 4.08 16.60 24.52
C PHE A 124 4.84 15.27 24.61
N VAL A 125 5.28 14.89 25.83
CA VAL A 125 5.96 13.61 26.08
C VAL A 125 5.07 12.42 25.75
N SER A 126 3.77 12.50 26.06
CA SER A 126 2.83 11.43 25.73
C SER A 126 2.60 11.31 24.22
N GLN A 127 2.74 12.41 23.48
CA GLN A 127 2.65 12.41 22.02
C GLN A 127 3.93 11.90 21.37
N LEU A 128 5.10 12.28 21.92
CA LEU A 128 6.42 11.85 21.45
C LEU A 128 6.67 10.36 21.67
N LEU A 129 6.36 9.85 22.87
CA LEU A 129 6.58 8.45 23.27
C LEU A 129 5.36 7.54 22.98
N PHE A 130 4.33 8.04 22.31
CA PHE A 130 3.10 7.29 22.01
C PHE A 130 2.40 6.66 23.23
N LEU A 131 2.61 7.18 24.45
CA LEU A 131 2.00 6.63 25.68
C LEU A 131 0.46 6.68 25.66
N TRP A 132 -0.13 7.50 24.80
CA TRP A 132 -1.56 7.52 24.56
C TRP A 132 -2.09 6.20 23.96
N VAL A 133 -1.26 5.46 23.21
CA VAL A 133 -1.61 4.16 22.64
C VAL A 133 -1.74 3.11 23.73
N CYS A 134 -0.82 3.07 24.71
CA CYS A 134 -0.92 2.15 25.85
C CYS A 134 -2.24 2.37 26.63
N ARG A 135 -2.63 3.65 26.82
CA ARG A 135 -3.92 3.99 27.42
C ARG A 135 -5.12 3.52 26.58
N LEU A 136 -5.04 3.66 25.26
CA LEU A 136 -6.06 3.18 24.34
C LEU A 136 -6.17 1.64 24.41
N VAL A 137 -5.07 0.91 24.30
CA VAL A 137 -5.04 -0.56 24.36
C VAL A 137 -5.58 -1.07 25.70
N SER A 138 -5.18 -0.47 26.83
CA SER A 138 -5.72 -0.80 28.14
C SER A 138 -7.24 -0.59 28.24
N ARG A 139 -7.78 0.38 27.51
CA ARG A 139 -9.22 0.67 27.49
C ARG A 139 -9.98 -0.27 26.57
N VAL A 140 -9.43 -0.58 25.40
CA VAL A 140 -9.98 -1.58 24.47
C VAL A 140 -9.99 -2.96 25.12
N ARG A 141 -8.91 -3.35 25.83
CA ARG A 141 -8.85 -4.61 26.59
C ARG A 141 -9.96 -4.75 27.65
N ARG A 142 -10.47 -3.63 28.17
CA ARG A 142 -11.54 -3.60 29.17
C ARG A 142 -12.94 -3.44 28.57
N ALA A 143 -13.04 -3.18 27.27
CA ALA A 143 -14.32 -3.04 26.59
C ALA A 143 -14.76 -4.40 26.05
N GLU A 144 -16.04 -4.73 26.23
CA GLU A 144 -16.64 -5.97 25.73
C GLU A 144 -17.02 -5.85 24.25
N ASP A 145 -17.44 -4.67 23.79
CA ASP A 145 -17.61 -4.31 22.37
C ASP A 145 -16.73 -3.11 22.00
N ILE A 146 -16.01 -3.23 20.87
CA ILE A 146 -15.14 -2.19 20.31
C ILE A 146 -15.97 -0.95 19.91
N ARG A 147 -17.23 -1.13 19.51
CA ARG A 147 -18.13 -0.04 19.10
C ARG A 147 -18.52 0.90 20.25
N ASP A 148 -18.38 0.44 21.50
CA ASP A 148 -18.61 1.27 22.68
C ASP A 148 -17.46 2.23 22.95
N VAL A 149 -16.27 1.94 22.43
CA VAL A 149 -15.12 2.85 22.43
C VAL A 149 -15.33 3.86 21.30
N SER A 150 -16.14 4.89 21.54
CA SER A 150 -16.39 5.95 20.56
C SER A 150 -15.11 6.76 20.26
N LEU A 151 -14.35 6.32 19.25
CA LEU A 151 -13.17 7.00 18.73
C LEU A 151 -13.62 8.05 17.72
N HIS A 152 -13.29 9.31 17.99
CA HIS A 152 -13.52 10.40 17.05
C HIS A 152 -12.19 10.94 16.56
N LEU A 153 -12.12 11.16 15.24
CA LEU A 153 -10.99 11.81 14.61
C LEU A 153 -10.91 13.27 15.07
N LYS A 154 -9.71 13.86 15.06
CA LYS A 154 -9.54 15.28 15.34
C LYS A 154 -10.33 16.09 14.29
N SER A 155 -10.98 17.18 14.71
CA SER A 155 -11.78 18.02 13.81
C SER A 155 -10.99 18.49 12.58
N ALA A 156 -9.70 18.82 12.77
CA ALA A 156 -8.80 19.24 11.70
C ALA A 156 -8.43 18.13 10.70
N GLU A 157 -8.57 16.86 11.07
CA GLU A 157 -8.20 15.70 10.24
C GLU A 157 -9.42 15.07 9.56
N THR A 158 -10.60 15.65 9.75
CA THR A 158 -11.85 15.16 9.16
C THR A 158 -11.84 15.33 7.64
N ALA A 159 -12.36 14.33 6.92
CA ALA A 159 -12.42 14.32 5.45
C ALA A 159 -13.08 15.57 4.85
N LYS A 160 -14.06 16.16 5.56
CA LYS A 160 -14.69 17.42 5.16
C LYS A 160 -13.67 18.56 5.05
N VAL A 161 -12.83 18.74 6.09
CA VAL A 161 -11.85 19.84 6.15
C VAL A 161 -10.72 19.62 5.15
N THR A 162 -10.18 18.40 5.08
CA THR A 162 -9.08 18.09 4.16
C THR A 162 -9.54 18.10 2.70
N GLY A 163 -10.75 17.60 2.42
CA GLY A 163 -11.38 17.65 1.10
C GLY A 163 -11.70 19.07 0.64
N GLU A 164 -12.29 19.90 1.50
CA GLU A 164 -12.52 21.33 1.19
C GLU A 164 -11.20 22.09 0.97
N GLY A 165 -10.15 21.77 1.74
CA GLY A 165 -8.82 22.33 1.54
C GLY A 165 -8.24 22.03 0.16
N LEU A 166 -8.30 20.76 -0.26
CA LEU A 166 -7.80 20.35 -1.58
C LEU A 166 -8.66 20.87 -2.73
N GLU A 167 -9.98 20.94 -2.57
CA GLU A 167 -10.86 21.49 -3.61
C GLU A 167 -10.59 22.98 -3.85
N ARG A 168 -10.30 23.75 -2.80
CA ARG A 168 -9.91 25.16 -2.93
C ARG A 168 -8.62 25.32 -3.73
N THR A 169 -7.57 24.54 -3.42
CA THR A 169 -6.30 24.63 -4.15
C THR A 169 -6.42 24.12 -5.59
N TRP A 170 -7.26 23.11 -5.83
CA TRP A 170 -7.59 22.64 -7.18
C TRP A 170 -8.30 23.72 -8.00
N ASN A 171 -9.31 24.38 -7.44
CA ASN A 171 -10.04 25.43 -8.14
C ASN A 171 -9.15 26.66 -8.43
N GLN A 172 -8.25 27.00 -7.52
CA GLN A 172 -7.23 28.04 -7.75
C GLN A 172 -6.30 27.67 -8.91
N GLU A 173 -5.79 26.43 -8.93
CA GLU A 173 -4.93 25.92 -10.01
C GLU A 173 -5.63 25.94 -11.38
N VAL A 174 -6.91 25.58 -11.42
CA VAL A 174 -7.73 25.59 -12.64
C VAL A 174 -7.99 27.03 -13.11
N ALA A 175 -8.25 27.96 -12.19
CA ALA A 175 -8.44 29.38 -12.52
C ALA A 175 -7.14 30.01 -13.04
N GLU A 176 -6.03 29.87 -12.31
CA GLU A 176 -4.72 30.43 -12.67
C GLU A 176 -4.22 29.94 -14.04
N LYS A 177 -4.48 28.68 -14.40
CA LYS A 177 -4.01 28.10 -15.68
C LYS A 177 -5.03 28.15 -16.80
N GLY A 178 -6.31 28.35 -16.49
CA GLY A 178 -7.36 28.59 -17.48
C GLY A 178 -7.31 29.98 -18.11
N GLU A 179 -6.67 30.95 -17.44
CA GLU A 179 -6.73 32.39 -17.80
C GLU A 179 -5.40 33.02 -18.26
N CYS A 180 -4.35 32.26 -18.57
CA CYS A 180 -3.09 32.84 -19.09
C CYS A 180 -3.29 33.47 -20.49
N VAL A 181 -3.62 34.76 -20.51
CA VAL A 181 -3.59 35.65 -21.69
C VAL A 181 -2.24 36.36 -21.73
N PHE A 182 -1.38 36.01 -22.70
CA PHE A 182 -0.11 36.70 -22.91
C PHE A 182 -0.35 38.00 -23.68
N PHE A 183 -0.28 39.15 -23.01
CA PHE A 183 -0.19 40.44 -23.69
C PHE A 183 1.25 40.63 -24.18
N ALA A 184 1.52 40.28 -25.43
CA ALA A 184 2.77 40.67 -26.09
C ALA A 184 2.72 42.18 -26.36
N SER A 185 3.31 43.00 -25.48
CA SER A 185 3.56 44.41 -25.81
C SER A 185 4.87 44.51 -26.60
N SER A 186 4.79 44.37 -27.91
CA SER A 186 5.84 44.85 -28.81
C SER A 186 5.18 45.68 -29.90
N GLY A 187 5.65 46.92 -30.03
CA GLY A 187 5.02 48.02 -30.73
C GLY A 187 4.53 47.77 -32.15
N LEU A 188 3.42 48.44 -32.44
CA LEU A 188 3.14 49.14 -33.69
C LEU A 188 3.00 48.31 -34.98
N PHE A 189 1.95 47.50 -35.10
CA PHE A 189 1.12 47.47 -36.31
C PHE A 189 -0.17 46.67 -36.08
N SER A 190 -1.27 47.17 -36.64
CA SER A 190 -2.61 46.57 -36.61
C SER A 190 -2.62 45.16 -37.20
N LEU A 191 -2.52 44.13 -36.36
CA LEU A 191 -2.87 42.76 -36.70
C LEU A 191 -3.72 42.17 -35.58
N LYS A 192 -5.01 42.04 -35.90
CA LYS A 192 -6.00 41.08 -35.39
C LYS A 192 -5.51 40.28 -34.16
N ASN A 193 -6.08 40.60 -32.99
CA ASN A 193 -5.88 39.87 -31.73
C ASN A 193 -6.17 38.37 -31.90
N VAL A 194 -5.17 37.60 -32.33
CA VAL A 194 -5.15 36.16 -32.17
C VAL A 194 -4.63 35.93 -30.75
N LEU A 195 -5.57 35.94 -29.80
CA LEU A 195 -5.34 35.45 -28.45
C LEU A 195 -5.02 33.95 -28.58
N THR A 196 -3.74 33.60 -28.68
CA THR A 196 -3.31 32.22 -28.51
C THR A 196 -3.40 31.88 -27.03
N THR A 197 -4.55 31.37 -26.62
CA THR A 197 -4.77 30.81 -25.29
C THR A 197 -3.88 29.58 -25.14
N TYR A 198 -2.69 29.74 -24.59
CA TYR A 198 -1.81 28.61 -24.27
C TYR A 198 -2.34 27.95 -22.99
N ASN A 199 -3.24 27.00 -23.17
CA ASN A 199 -3.90 26.29 -22.08
C ASN A 199 -2.91 25.31 -21.42
N ARG A 200 -2.15 25.78 -20.43
CA ARG A 200 -1.24 24.93 -19.67
C ARG A 200 -2.08 23.98 -18.82
N LYS A 201 -2.01 22.67 -19.09
CA LYS A 201 -2.82 21.67 -18.38
C LYS A 201 -2.66 21.83 -16.86
N ALA A 202 -3.77 22.03 -16.15
CA ALA A 202 -3.82 22.03 -14.69
C ALA A 202 -3.35 20.67 -14.17
N SER A 203 -2.47 20.66 -13.16
CA SER A 203 -1.88 19.42 -12.64
C SER A 203 -2.33 19.16 -11.21
N LEU A 204 -2.97 18.00 -11.01
CA LEU A 204 -3.45 17.58 -9.69
C LEU A 204 -2.31 17.46 -8.68
N LEU A 205 -1.13 17.00 -9.13
CA LEU A 205 0.07 16.90 -8.28
C LEU A 205 0.47 18.26 -7.74
N HIS A 206 0.41 19.32 -8.55
CA HIS A 206 0.75 20.66 -8.08
C HIS A 206 -0.26 21.16 -7.04
N ALA A 207 -1.56 20.99 -7.28
CA ALA A 207 -2.61 21.33 -6.32
C ALA A 207 -2.46 20.56 -5.00
N LEU A 208 -2.02 19.29 -5.07
CA LEU A 208 -1.76 18.44 -3.91
C LEU A 208 -0.53 18.91 -3.12
N PHE A 209 0.57 19.22 -3.81
CA PHE A 209 1.77 19.81 -3.19
C PHE A 209 1.48 21.18 -2.59
N ARG A 210 0.61 21.98 -3.20
CA ARG A 210 0.20 23.27 -2.63
C ARG A 210 -0.62 23.11 -1.34
N ALA A 211 -1.50 22.10 -1.29
CA ALA A 211 -2.35 21.84 -0.13
C ALA A 211 -1.61 21.20 1.06
N PHE A 212 -0.76 20.19 0.79
CA PHE A 212 -0.12 19.37 1.84
C PHE A 212 1.40 19.56 1.93
N GLY A 213 2.03 20.12 0.90
CA GLY A 213 3.48 20.10 0.72
C GLY A 213 4.26 20.83 1.79
N LEU A 214 3.79 21.97 2.31
CA LEU A 214 4.49 22.67 3.41
C LEU A 214 4.55 21.80 4.68
N ARG A 215 3.42 21.19 5.05
CA ARG A 215 3.33 20.31 6.22
C ARG A 215 4.16 19.04 6.03
N TYR A 216 4.17 18.52 4.81
CA TYR A 216 4.95 17.34 4.45
C TYR A 216 6.45 17.63 4.43
N PHE A 217 6.88 18.75 3.86
CA PHE A 217 8.30 19.14 3.81
C PHE A 217 8.89 19.37 5.20
N LEU A 218 8.11 19.91 6.14
CA LEU A 218 8.54 20.03 7.55
C LEU A 218 8.86 18.66 8.19
N LEU A 219 8.32 17.54 7.69
CA LEU A 219 8.69 16.20 8.16
C LEU A 219 10.10 15.79 7.74
N ALA A 220 10.69 16.44 6.72
CA ALA A 220 12.09 16.21 6.36
C ALA A 220 13.03 16.48 7.55
N ILE A 221 12.66 17.41 8.45
CA ILE A 221 13.44 17.70 9.65
C ILE A 221 13.57 16.46 10.53
N TRP A 222 12.49 15.70 10.76
CA TRP A 222 12.55 14.45 11.52
C TRP A 222 13.45 13.40 10.85
N LYS A 223 13.44 13.36 9.51
CA LYS A 223 14.32 12.46 8.74
C LYS A 223 15.79 12.86 8.87
N LEU A 224 16.09 14.16 8.82
CA LEU A 224 17.44 14.68 8.98
C LEU A 224 17.95 14.45 10.41
N LEU A 225 17.13 14.70 11.43
CA LEU A 225 17.49 14.41 12.83
C LEU A 225 17.77 12.91 13.01
N TRP A 226 16.92 12.05 12.46
CA TRP A 226 17.16 10.61 12.46
C TRP A 226 18.52 10.26 11.82
N ALA A 227 18.80 10.83 10.65
CA ALA A 227 20.06 10.59 9.94
C ALA A 227 21.24 11.06 10.79
N ILE A 228 21.16 12.26 11.39
CA ILE A 228 22.21 12.79 12.26
C ILE A 228 22.46 11.84 13.43
N PHE A 229 21.43 11.43 14.18
CA PHE A 229 21.64 10.55 15.34
C PHE A 229 22.14 9.16 14.95
N THR A 230 21.66 8.60 13.84
CA THR A 230 22.12 7.29 13.35
C THR A 230 23.57 7.35 12.87
N TRP A 231 23.93 8.33 12.02
CA TRP A 231 25.28 8.42 11.48
C TRP A 231 26.28 8.93 12.52
N PHE A 232 25.95 9.97 13.27
CA PHE A 232 26.80 10.44 14.38
C PHE A 232 26.98 9.37 15.45
N GLY A 233 25.89 8.69 15.83
CA GLY A 233 25.91 7.65 16.86
C GLY A 233 26.67 6.39 16.41
N ALA A 234 26.30 5.82 15.27
CA ALA A 234 26.87 4.57 14.79
C ALA A 234 28.34 4.71 14.37
N TYR A 235 28.74 5.86 13.82
CA TYR A 235 30.10 6.06 13.34
C TYR A 235 30.98 6.82 14.33
N TRP A 236 30.59 8.04 14.71
CA TRP A 236 31.49 8.94 15.45
C TRP A 236 31.69 8.45 16.88
N LEU A 237 30.60 8.11 17.59
CA LEU A 237 30.72 7.59 18.96
C LEU A 237 31.43 6.23 18.99
N LEU A 238 31.19 5.36 18.02
CA LEU A 238 31.89 4.08 17.92
C LEU A 238 33.39 4.27 17.70
N HIS A 239 33.77 5.15 16.76
CA HIS A 239 35.17 5.48 16.51
C HIS A 239 35.87 5.98 17.78
N TRP A 240 35.21 6.86 18.55
CA TRP A 240 35.76 7.39 19.80
C TRP A 240 35.88 6.33 20.89
N ILE A 241 34.95 5.38 20.97
CA ILE A 241 35.04 4.24 21.88
C ILE A 241 36.23 3.34 21.53
N ILE A 242 36.46 3.09 20.23
CA ILE A 242 37.62 2.31 19.77
C ILE A 242 38.93 3.02 20.14
N LEU A 243 39.02 4.34 19.94
CA LEU A 243 40.19 5.12 20.34
C LEU A 243 40.40 5.11 21.87
N TYR A 244 39.33 5.20 22.66
CA TYR A 244 39.41 5.09 24.11
C TYR A 244 39.97 3.72 24.55
N SER A 245 39.53 2.63 23.91
CA SER A 245 40.07 1.28 24.15
C SER A 245 41.54 1.18 23.77
N SER A 246 41.92 1.68 22.58
CA SER A 246 43.30 1.63 22.09
C SER A 246 44.27 2.43 22.98
N ASN A 247 43.85 3.58 23.50
CA ASN A 247 44.66 4.41 24.39
C ASN A 247 44.87 3.76 25.76
N ARG A 248 43.89 2.99 26.24
CA ARG A 248 44.03 2.17 27.45
C ARG A 248 45.09 1.09 27.27
N ASP A 249 45.10 0.42 26.12
CA ASP A 249 46.09 -0.64 25.81
C ASP A 249 47.49 -0.08 25.56
N SER A 250 47.59 1.16 25.05
CA SER A 250 48.85 1.85 24.75
C SER A 250 49.52 2.51 25.96
N GLY A 251 49.00 2.30 27.18
CA GLY A 251 49.61 2.79 28.43
C GLY A 251 49.30 4.25 28.80
N ASN A 252 48.40 4.93 28.07
CA ASN A 252 47.90 6.26 28.40
C ASN A 252 46.40 6.20 28.77
N PRO A 253 46.06 5.63 29.94
CA PRO A 253 44.67 5.43 30.33
C PRO A 253 43.96 6.77 30.52
N GLN A 254 42.96 7.01 29.67
CA GLN A 254 42.02 8.10 29.84
C GLN A 254 41.12 7.87 31.07
N PRO A 255 40.60 8.93 31.71
CA PRO A 255 39.80 8.79 32.91
C PRO A 255 38.47 8.05 32.65
N ALA A 256 38.07 7.18 33.59
CA ALA A 256 36.94 6.26 33.43
C ALA A 256 35.59 6.93 33.13
N TRP A 257 35.38 8.17 33.59
CA TRP A 257 34.16 8.93 33.31
C TRP A 257 33.94 9.19 31.82
N GLN A 258 35.01 9.29 31.01
CA GLN A 258 34.92 9.49 29.56
C GLN A 258 34.30 8.27 28.88
N GLY A 259 34.70 7.06 29.29
CA GLY A 259 34.10 5.81 28.79
C GLY A 259 32.62 5.70 29.13
N TYR A 260 32.23 6.00 30.38
CA TYR A 260 30.81 6.00 30.78
C TYR A 260 29.99 7.04 30.01
N LEU A 261 30.54 8.23 29.78
CA LEU A 261 29.88 9.28 29.01
C LEU A 261 29.66 8.87 27.54
N LEU A 262 30.67 8.26 26.90
CA LEU A 262 30.57 7.76 25.52
C LEU A 262 29.52 6.64 25.40
N ALA A 263 29.49 5.70 26.36
CA ALA A 263 28.49 4.63 26.39
C ALA A 263 27.06 5.19 26.56
N LEU A 264 26.88 6.15 27.48
CA LEU A 264 25.60 6.83 27.68
C LEU A 264 25.17 7.62 26.44
N ALA A 265 26.10 8.32 25.79
CA ALA A 265 25.85 9.06 24.57
C ALA A 265 25.42 8.13 23.42
N LEU A 266 26.05 6.95 23.30
CA LEU A 266 25.70 5.95 22.29
C LEU A 266 24.28 5.43 22.53
N PHE A 267 23.94 5.06 23.76
CA PHE A 267 22.60 4.65 24.14
C PHE A 267 21.56 5.74 23.82
N LEU A 268 21.83 6.99 24.22
CA LEU A 268 20.91 8.10 23.99
C LEU A 268 20.73 8.39 22.49
N SER A 269 21.81 8.32 21.69
CA SER A 269 21.74 8.49 20.24
C SER A 269 20.86 7.43 19.57
N ALA A 270 20.94 6.18 20.02
CA ALA A 270 20.12 5.09 19.50
C ALA A 270 18.63 5.28 19.85
N VAL A 271 18.32 5.69 21.08
CA VAL A 271 16.95 6.00 21.51
C VAL A 271 16.38 7.19 20.74
N LEU A 272 17.14 8.27 20.60
CA LEU A 272 16.71 9.47 19.86
C LEU A 272 16.51 9.18 18.38
N SER A 273 17.39 8.38 17.77
CA SER A 273 17.19 7.87 16.41
C SER A 273 15.87 7.09 16.31
N ALA A 274 15.66 6.07 17.14
CA ALA A 274 14.41 5.30 17.12
C ALA A 274 13.16 6.18 17.25
N LEU A 275 13.18 7.16 18.16
CA LEU A 275 12.07 8.12 18.31
C LEU A 275 11.83 8.96 17.05
N CYS A 276 12.89 9.49 16.43
CA CYS A 276 12.76 10.28 15.21
C CYS A 276 12.21 9.44 14.04
N PHE A 277 12.65 8.19 13.91
CA PHE A 277 12.17 7.27 12.86
C PHE A 277 10.67 6.99 13.00
N HIS A 278 10.23 6.64 14.20
CA HIS A 278 8.82 6.34 14.46
C HIS A 278 7.95 7.59 14.34
N GLN A 279 8.45 8.74 14.80
CA GLN A 279 7.75 10.01 14.64
C GLN A 279 7.61 10.40 13.17
N LEU A 280 8.64 10.21 12.36
CA LEU A 280 8.54 10.41 10.91
C LEU A 280 7.45 9.51 10.32
N THR A 281 7.53 8.21 10.60
CA THR A 281 6.63 7.20 10.02
C THR A 281 5.17 7.53 10.33
N ILE A 282 4.82 7.80 11.59
CA ILE A 282 3.44 8.12 11.97
C ILE A 282 2.93 9.41 11.34
N GLN A 283 3.77 10.46 11.25
CA GLN A 283 3.34 11.73 10.68
C GLN A 283 3.17 11.64 9.17
N CYS A 284 4.06 10.93 8.48
CA CYS A 284 3.91 10.60 7.06
C CYS A 284 2.63 9.81 6.82
N THR A 285 2.35 8.78 7.62
CA THR A 285 1.10 8.01 7.52
C THR A 285 -0.14 8.87 7.75
N ARG A 286 -0.10 9.79 8.73
CA ARG A 286 -1.22 10.73 8.97
C ARG A 286 -1.50 11.63 7.76
N ILE A 287 -0.45 12.22 7.17
CA ILE A 287 -0.60 13.04 5.97
C ILE A 287 -1.07 12.18 4.78
N GLY A 288 -0.55 10.96 4.63
CA GLY A 288 -0.99 10.02 3.59
C GLY A 288 -2.48 9.69 3.69
N ILE A 289 -3.00 9.40 4.89
CA ILE A 289 -4.43 9.16 5.12
C ILE A 289 -5.26 10.41 4.82
N GLN A 290 -4.79 11.60 5.21
CA GLN A 290 -5.47 12.87 4.91
C GLN A 290 -5.53 13.15 3.40
N CYS A 291 -4.43 12.89 2.69
CA CYS A 291 -4.32 12.99 1.24
C CYS A 291 -5.31 12.04 0.55
N ARG A 292 -5.34 10.76 0.97
CA ARG A 292 -6.31 9.76 0.48
C ARG A 292 -7.75 10.24 0.66
N ALA A 293 -8.11 10.68 1.87
CA ALA A 293 -9.45 11.14 2.17
C ALA A 293 -9.85 12.38 1.34
N ALA A 294 -8.92 13.32 1.15
CA ALA A 294 -9.17 14.51 0.34
C ALA A 294 -9.38 14.18 -1.14
N LEU A 295 -8.56 13.28 -1.70
CA LEU A 295 -8.72 12.78 -3.07
C LEU A 295 -10.07 12.08 -3.26
N MET A 296 -10.47 11.21 -2.32
CA MET A 296 -11.77 10.53 -2.36
C MET A 296 -12.94 11.52 -2.37
N VAL A 297 -12.90 12.56 -1.54
CA VAL A 297 -13.95 13.60 -1.51
C VAL A 297 -13.98 14.38 -2.83
N LEU A 298 -12.82 14.75 -3.38
CA LEU A 298 -12.73 15.47 -4.65
C LEU A 298 -13.29 14.64 -5.81
N ILE A 299 -12.91 13.37 -5.90
CA ILE A 299 -13.39 12.44 -6.94
C ILE A 299 -14.90 12.24 -6.80
N TYR A 300 -15.39 12.01 -5.59
CA TYR A 300 -16.82 11.83 -5.33
C TYR A 300 -17.65 13.07 -5.70
N ARG A 301 -17.19 14.27 -5.32
CA ARG A 301 -17.85 15.53 -5.72
C ARG A 301 -17.83 15.72 -7.23
N LYS A 302 -16.75 15.32 -7.89
CA LYS A 302 -16.62 15.42 -9.35
C LYS A 302 -17.52 14.41 -10.07
N SER A 303 -17.62 13.17 -9.59
CA SER A 303 -18.45 12.13 -10.19
C SER A 303 -19.93 12.47 -10.16
N LEU A 304 -20.40 13.14 -9.09
CA LEU A 304 -21.79 13.61 -8.98
C LEU A 304 -22.15 14.72 -9.98
N LYS A 305 -21.18 15.44 -10.54
CA LYS A 305 -21.39 16.55 -11.48
C LYS A 305 -21.12 16.16 -12.94
N LEU A 306 -20.65 14.94 -13.18
CA LEU A 306 -20.15 14.53 -14.48
C LEU A 306 -21.24 13.76 -15.24
N SER A 307 -21.56 14.21 -16.45
CA SER A 307 -22.60 13.60 -17.28
C SER A 307 -22.20 12.25 -17.88
N TYR A 308 -20.89 12.02 -18.12
CA TYR A 308 -20.38 10.80 -18.72
C TYR A 308 -18.95 10.50 -18.27
N VAL A 309 -18.67 9.22 -17.99
CA VAL A 309 -17.34 8.70 -17.63
C VAL A 309 -16.99 7.58 -18.59
N LYS A 310 -15.87 7.73 -19.31
CA LYS A 310 -15.29 6.64 -20.09
C LYS A 310 -14.87 5.53 -19.11
N GLY A 311 -15.44 4.33 -19.26
CA GLY A 311 -15.17 3.17 -18.41
C GLY A 311 -16.21 2.87 -17.31
N GLY A 312 -17.22 3.74 -17.14
CA GLY A 312 -18.35 3.49 -16.25
C GLY A 312 -18.02 3.61 -14.76
N VAL A 313 -18.94 3.12 -13.92
CA VAL A 313 -18.85 3.26 -12.45
C VAL A 313 -17.71 2.43 -11.86
N GLY A 314 -17.38 1.28 -12.48
CA GLY A 314 -16.30 0.40 -12.05
C GLY A 314 -14.94 1.09 -11.99
N ASP A 315 -14.62 1.91 -13.00
CA ASP A 315 -13.37 2.65 -13.07
C ASP A 315 -13.25 3.72 -11.97
N ILE A 316 -14.36 4.37 -11.61
CA ILE A 316 -14.41 5.35 -10.51
C ILE A 316 -14.18 4.63 -9.17
N VAL A 317 -14.80 3.47 -8.98
CA VAL A 317 -14.63 2.67 -7.77
C VAL A 317 -13.20 2.16 -7.66
N ASN A 318 -12.59 1.73 -8.77
CA ASN A 318 -11.17 1.38 -8.80
C ASN A 318 -10.31 2.59 -8.40
N LEU A 319 -10.51 3.75 -9.05
CA LEU A 319 -9.79 5.00 -8.78
C LEU A 319 -9.82 5.41 -7.29
N ILE A 320 -10.98 5.29 -6.65
CA ILE A 320 -11.18 5.60 -5.23
C ILE A 320 -10.48 4.54 -4.35
N SER A 321 -10.58 3.27 -4.71
CA SER A 321 -10.15 2.16 -3.84
C SER A 321 -8.65 1.85 -3.94
N ASN A 322 -8.08 1.86 -5.14
CA ASN A 322 -6.72 1.42 -5.42
C ASN A 322 -5.77 2.62 -5.63
N GLU A 323 -6.10 3.55 -6.51
CA GLU A 323 -5.20 4.62 -6.92
C GLU A 323 -5.03 5.67 -5.81
N CYS A 324 -6.11 6.06 -5.13
CA CYS A 324 -6.02 6.93 -3.96
C CYS A 324 -5.19 6.30 -2.82
N ASN A 325 -5.25 4.97 -2.68
CA ASN A 325 -4.46 4.25 -1.69
C ASN A 325 -2.97 4.22 -2.07
N ARG A 326 -2.65 3.94 -3.34
CA ARG A 326 -1.28 3.97 -3.87
C ARG A 326 -0.62 5.34 -3.70
N ILE A 327 -1.36 6.43 -3.93
CA ILE A 327 -0.85 7.80 -3.71
C ILE A 327 -0.54 8.04 -2.23
N ALA A 328 -1.38 7.54 -1.33
CA ALA A 328 -1.14 7.64 0.11
C ALA A 328 0.11 6.87 0.55
N GLU A 329 0.29 5.66 0.03
CA GLU A 329 1.49 4.84 0.27
C GLU A 329 2.75 5.50 -0.30
N ALA A 330 2.66 6.08 -1.50
CA ALA A 330 3.75 6.84 -2.10
C ALA A 330 4.15 8.05 -1.23
N ALA A 331 3.17 8.75 -0.65
CA ALA A 331 3.43 9.84 0.29
C ALA A 331 4.11 9.36 1.57
N VAL A 332 3.90 8.12 2.03
CA VAL A 332 4.63 7.56 3.17
C VAL A 332 6.09 7.26 2.81
N ASN A 333 6.32 6.73 1.61
CA ASN A 333 7.63 6.24 1.18
C ASN A 333 8.54 7.30 0.54
N CYS A 334 7.99 8.43 0.11
CA CYS A 334 8.74 9.45 -0.63
C CYS A 334 9.93 10.03 0.16
N HIS A 335 9.83 10.16 1.50
CA HIS A 335 10.97 10.60 2.30
C HIS A 335 12.14 9.61 2.34
N PHE A 336 11.87 8.31 2.18
CA PHE A 336 12.90 7.28 2.14
C PHE A 336 13.65 7.25 0.81
N LEU A 337 12.99 7.65 -0.28
CA LEU A 337 13.58 7.62 -1.62
C LEU A 337 14.76 8.59 -1.76
N TRP A 338 14.58 9.87 -1.40
CA TRP A 338 15.66 10.85 -1.48
C TRP A 338 16.71 10.63 -0.39
N SER A 339 16.29 10.17 0.80
CA SER A 339 17.24 9.93 1.89
C SER A 339 18.17 8.76 1.59
N ALA A 340 17.70 7.70 0.94
CA ALA A 340 18.54 6.55 0.58
C ALA A 340 19.71 6.97 -0.33
N GLY A 341 19.48 7.89 -1.27
CA GLY A 341 20.54 8.45 -2.10
C GLY A 341 21.57 9.23 -1.29
N LEU A 342 21.12 10.09 -0.37
CA LEU A 342 22.02 10.85 0.50
C LEU A 342 22.80 9.96 1.46
N GLU A 343 22.15 8.95 2.04
CA GLU A 343 22.77 7.97 2.93
C GLU A 343 23.86 7.18 2.22
N CYS A 344 23.59 6.72 1.00
CA CYS A 344 24.59 6.06 0.15
C CYS A 344 25.82 6.95 -0.07
N LEU A 345 25.60 8.24 -0.40
CA LEU A 345 26.68 9.20 -0.58
C LEU A 345 27.49 9.40 0.70
N ILE A 346 26.83 9.55 1.85
CA ILE A 346 27.49 9.71 3.16
C ILE A 346 28.38 8.51 3.44
N VAL A 347 27.88 7.28 3.26
CA VAL A 347 28.64 6.04 3.49
C VAL A 347 29.88 5.97 2.61
N ILE A 348 29.76 6.30 1.32
CA ILE A 348 30.89 6.29 0.39
C ILE A 348 31.96 7.30 0.81
N ILE A 349 31.56 8.53 1.17
CA ILE A 349 32.49 9.56 1.65
C ILE A 349 33.21 9.07 2.91
N LEU A 350 32.47 8.51 3.86
CA LEU A 350 33.00 8.00 5.12
C LEU A 350 34.02 6.86 4.92
N ALA A 351 33.71 5.93 4.01
CA ALA A 351 34.60 4.85 3.64
C ALA A 351 35.91 5.40 3.03
N CYS A 352 35.82 6.39 2.14
CA CYS A 352 36.99 7.03 1.55
C CYS A 352 37.86 7.76 2.58
N ILE A 353 37.26 8.39 3.61
CA ILE A 353 38.01 9.10 4.65
C ILE A 353 38.78 8.13 5.56
N HIS A 354 38.16 7.03 5.99
CA HIS A 354 38.79 6.11 6.95
C HIS A 354 39.71 5.07 6.32
N VAL A 355 39.36 4.56 5.14
CA VAL A 355 40.10 3.48 4.47
C VAL A 355 41.03 4.05 3.38
N GLY A 356 40.79 5.28 2.93
CA GLY A 356 41.58 5.91 1.87
C GLY A 356 41.35 5.27 0.50
N ILE A 357 42.41 5.25 -0.32
CA ILE A 357 42.40 4.71 -1.70
C ILE A 357 42.00 3.22 -1.72
N SER A 358 42.25 2.49 -0.63
CA SER A 358 41.91 1.07 -0.50
C SER A 358 40.40 0.79 -0.47
N ALA A 359 39.53 1.79 -0.27
CA ALA A 359 38.07 1.62 -0.38
C ALA A 359 37.55 1.65 -1.82
N LEU A 360 38.31 2.19 -2.78
CA LEU A 360 37.84 2.36 -4.16
C LEU A 360 37.44 1.04 -4.84
N PRO A 361 38.18 -0.08 -4.70
CA PRO A 361 37.76 -1.35 -5.29
C PRO A 361 36.41 -1.85 -4.76
N ALA A 362 36.13 -1.66 -3.47
CA ALA A 362 34.86 -2.06 -2.86
C ALA A 362 33.69 -1.21 -3.37
N VAL A 363 33.89 0.11 -3.48
CA VAL A 363 32.88 1.04 -4.03
C VAL A 363 32.57 0.69 -5.48
N ILE A 364 33.60 0.42 -6.29
CA ILE A 364 33.45 0.01 -7.70
C ILE A 364 32.72 -1.33 -7.80
N LEU A 365 33.04 -2.30 -6.95
CA LEU A 365 32.36 -3.61 -6.92
C LEU A 365 30.87 -3.46 -6.59
N ILE A 366 30.53 -2.65 -5.58
CA ILE A 366 29.14 -2.45 -5.15
C ILE A 366 28.33 -1.73 -6.23
N LEU A 367 28.84 -0.61 -6.76
CA LEU A 367 28.15 0.19 -7.77
C LEU A 367 28.11 -0.51 -9.13
N GLY A 368 29.19 -1.19 -9.53
CA GLY A 368 29.34 -1.79 -10.84
C GLY A 368 28.72 -3.18 -10.97
N ILE A 369 28.68 -3.98 -9.89
CA ILE A 369 28.22 -5.37 -9.94
C ILE A 369 27.00 -5.59 -9.05
N VAL A 370 27.09 -5.25 -7.76
CA VAL A 370 26.04 -5.63 -6.79
C VAL A 370 24.72 -4.91 -7.07
N LEU A 371 24.74 -3.58 -7.25
CA LEU A 371 23.51 -2.82 -7.51
C LEU A 371 22.83 -3.19 -8.84
N PRO A 372 23.55 -3.31 -9.98
CA PRO A 372 22.95 -3.77 -11.23
C PRO A 372 22.42 -5.20 -11.15
N LEU A 373 23.14 -6.10 -10.46
CA LEU A 373 22.68 -7.47 -10.25
C LEU A 373 21.36 -7.50 -9.45
N GLN A 374 21.29 -6.77 -8.33
CA GLN A 374 20.07 -6.62 -7.53
C GLN A 374 18.91 -6.06 -8.38
N TYR A 375 19.18 -5.06 -9.23
CA TYR A 375 18.18 -4.51 -10.16
C TYR A 375 17.67 -5.54 -11.17
N ILE A 376 18.57 -6.32 -11.80
CA ILE A 376 18.21 -7.36 -12.77
C ILE A 376 17.40 -8.47 -12.09
N LEU A 377 17.81 -8.92 -10.90
CA LEU A 377 17.09 -9.91 -10.09
C LEU A 377 15.69 -9.41 -9.72
N ALA A 378 15.57 -8.16 -9.27
CA ALA A 378 14.29 -7.53 -8.97
C ALA A 378 13.37 -7.45 -10.21
N ARG A 379 13.91 -7.09 -11.38
CA ARG A 379 13.14 -7.09 -12.65
C ARG A 379 12.63 -8.48 -13.01
N LYS A 380 13.49 -9.50 -12.94
CA LYS A 380 13.09 -10.89 -13.19
C LYS A 380 12.04 -11.37 -12.19
N ALA A 381 12.23 -11.07 -10.91
CA ALA A 381 11.27 -11.40 -9.86
C ALA A 381 9.91 -10.73 -10.09
N SER A 382 9.90 -9.46 -10.52
CA SER A 382 8.68 -8.73 -10.90
C SER A 382 7.97 -9.39 -12.09
N ALA A 383 8.70 -9.73 -13.15
CA ALA A 383 8.12 -10.40 -14.32
C ALA A 383 7.49 -11.77 -13.99
N ILE A 384 8.12 -12.56 -13.12
CA ILE A 384 7.57 -13.85 -12.67
C ILE A 384 6.36 -13.64 -11.75
N SER A 385 6.42 -12.63 -10.88
CA SER A 385 5.29 -12.26 -9.99
C SER A 385 4.08 -11.80 -10.80
N TYR A 386 4.30 -11.08 -11.90
CA TYR A 386 3.25 -10.70 -12.84
C TYR A 386 2.58 -11.93 -13.46
N LYS A 387 3.35 -12.87 -14.02
CA LYS A 387 2.82 -14.11 -14.58
C LYS A 387 2.02 -14.92 -13.55
N THR A 388 2.54 -15.02 -12.33
CA THR A 388 1.88 -15.72 -11.22
C THR A 388 0.54 -15.06 -10.87
N THR A 389 0.52 -13.73 -10.76
CA THR A 389 -0.70 -12.96 -10.47
C THR A 389 -1.73 -13.11 -11.59
N ALA A 390 -1.29 -13.15 -12.85
CA ALA A 390 -2.18 -13.39 -13.99
C ALA A 390 -2.81 -14.78 -13.94
N SER A 391 -2.05 -15.83 -13.59
CA SER A 391 -2.58 -17.19 -13.44
C SER A 391 -3.55 -17.32 -12.26
N ILE A 392 -3.23 -16.70 -11.12
CA ILE A 392 -4.15 -16.62 -9.96
C ILE A 392 -5.46 -15.96 -10.39
N THR A 393 -5.37 -14.83 -11.09
CA THR A 393 -6.51 -14.06 -11.58
C THR A 393 -7.37 -14.90 -12.54
N ARG A 394 -6.75 -15.63 -13.47
CA ARG A 394 -7.44 -16.54 -14.39
C ARG A 394 -8.23 -17.61 -13.65
N ARG A 395 -7.67 -18.22 -12.59
CA ARG A 395 -8.37 -19.21 -11.75
C ARG A 395 -9.56 -18.57 -11.02
N VAL A 396 -9.40 -17.36 -10.49
CA VAL A 396 -10.48 -16.64 -9.80
C VAL A 396 -11.63 -16.33 -10.76
N TYR A 397 -11.34 -15.88 -11.98
CA TYR A 397 -12.36 -15.67 -13.01
C TYR A 397 -13.09 -16.97 -13.37
N LEU A 398 -12.35 -18.06 -13.61
CA LEU A 398 -12.94 -19.37 -13.87
C LEU A 398 -13.88 -19.82 -12.73
N MET A 399 -13.48 -19.60 -11.48
CA MET A 399 -14.32 -19.90 -10.32
C MET A 399 -15.59 -19.03 -10.28
N SER A 400 -15.48 -17.75 -10.64
CA SER A 400 -16.63 -16.85 -10.72
C SER A 400 -17.63 -17.29 -11.80
N GLU A 401 -17.16 -17.73 -12.96
CA GLU A 401 -18.01 -18.28 -14.03
C GLU A 401 -18.74 -19.55 -13.56
N ILE A 402 -18.02 -20.47 -12.90
CA ILE A 402 -18.59 -21.70 -12.34
C ILE A 402 -19.67 -21.40 -11.30
N LEU A 403 -19.42 -20.44 -10.39
CA LEU A 403 -20.40 -20.06 -9.36
C LEU A 403 -21.65 -19.43 -9.97
N THR A 404 -21.50 -18.62 -11.02
CA THR A 404 -22.62 -18.00 -11.72
C THR A 404 -23.47 -19.06 -12.45
N ALA A 405 -22.83 -20.06 -13.07
CA ALA A 405 -23.49 -21.12 -13.82
C ALA A 405 -23.76 -22.41 -13.01
N ILE A 406 -23.66 -22.37 -11.66
CA ILE A 406 -23.62 -23.58 -10.83
C ILE A 406 -24.86 -24.47 -10.97
N LYS A 407 -26.04 -23.86 -11.15
CA LYS A 407 -27.32 -24.59 -11.33
C LYS A 407 -27.30 -25.42 -12.61
N LEU A 408 -26.82 -24.86 -13.73
CA LEU A 408 -26.72 -25.57 -15.01
C LEU A 408 -25.68 -26.69 -14.92
N ILE A 409 -24.52 -26.41 -14.33
CA ILE A 409 -23.44 -27.40 -14.18
C ILE A 409 -23.93 -28.63 -13.42
N LYS A 410 -24.70 -28.44 -12.34
CA LYS A 410 -25.30 -29.55 -11.58
C LYS A 410 -26.39 -30.28 -12.35
N PHE A 411 -27.27 -29.55 -13.05
CA PHE A 411 -28.35 -30.14 -13.85
C PHE A 411 -27.82 -31.09 -14.93
N TYR A 412 -26.73 -30.72 -15.60
CA TYR A 412 -26.10 -31.53 -16.64
C TYR A 412 -24.97 -32.45 -16.14
N ALA A 413 -24.75 -32.54 -14.82
CA ALA A 413 -23.66 -33.32 -14.21
C ALA A 413 -22.25 -33.01 -14.79
N TRP A 414 -21.99 -31.75 -15.19
CA TRP A 414 -20.72 -31.30 -15.77
C TRP A 414 -19.60 -31.05 -14.75
N GLU A 415 -19.76 -31.52 -13.51
CA GLU A 415 -18.82 -31.25 -12.42
C GLU A 415 -17.41 -31.80 -12.71
N GLY A 416 -17.31 -32.99 -13.30
CA GLY A 416 -16.04 -33.63 -13.66
C GLY A 416 -15.17 -32.79 -14.62
N PRO A 417 -15.67 -32.43 -15.81
CA PRO A 417 -14.93 -31.58 -16.76
C PRO A 417 -14.52 -30.22 -16.18
N TYR A 418 -15.38 -29.55 -15.42
CA TYR A 418 -15.06 -28.27 -14.79
C TYR A 418 -14.02 -28.42 -13.68
N ARG A 419 -14.06 -29.50 -12.89
CA ARG A 419 -13.03 -29.83 -11.89
C ARG A 419 -11.65 -29.99 -12.54
N GLU A 420 -11.60 -30.68 -13.67
CA GLU A 420 -10.35 -30.88 -14.41
C GLU A 420 -9.80 -29.56 -14.98
N LYS A 421 -10.68 -28.71 -15.50
CA LYS A 421 -10.32 -27.35 -15.98
C LYS A 421 -9.71 -26.50 -14.85
N VAL A 422 -10.28 -26.56 -13.65
CA VAL A 422 -9.74 -25.90 -12.45
C VAL A 422 -8.38 -26.49 -12.04
N ARG A 423 -8.24 -27.83 -12.06
CA ARG A 423 -6.98 -28.51 -11.69
C ARG A 423 -5.83 -28.05 -12.57
N LYS A 424 -6.02 -28.01 -13.89
CA LYS A 424 -5.00 -27.51 -14.84
C LYS A 424 -4.60 -26.06 -14.55
N ALA A 425 -5.57 -25.19 -14.25
CA ALA A 425 -5.29 -23.81 -13.88
C ALA A 425 -4.48 -23.72 -12.56
N ARG A 426 -4.77 -24.58 -11.60
CA ARG A 426 -4.06 -24.66 -10.32
C ARG A 426 -2.63 -25.20 -10.46
N GLU A 427 -2.41 -26.17 -11.33
CA GLU A 427 -1.07 -26.71 -11.58
C GLU A 427 -0.14 -25.66 -12.21
N LEU A 428 -0.66 -24.88 -13.15
CA LEU A 428 0.04 -23.73 -13.71
C LEU A 428 0.38 -22.72 -12.60
N GLU A 429 -0.60 -22.34 -11.77
CA GLU A 429 -0.41 -21.43 -10.64
C GLU A 429 0.72 -21.91 -9.71
N VAL A 430 0.66 -23.16 -9.26
CA VAL A 430 1.65 -23.75 -8.34
C VAL A 430 3.05 -23.79 -8.97
N SER A 431 3.15 -24.14 -10.26
CA SER A 431 4.44 -24.16 -10.96
C SER A 431 5.11 -22.77 -10.99
N GLN A 432 4.32 -21.72 -11.22
CA GLN A 432 4.79 -20.34 -11.25
C GLN A 432 5.12 -19.82 -9.84
N MET A 433 4.31 -20.17 -8.84
CA MET A 433 4.59 -19.85 -7.43
C MET A 433 5.92 -20.43 -6.96
N LYS A 434 6.26 -21.66 -7.36
CA LYS A 434 7.59 -22.26 -7.07
C LYS A 434 8.71 -21.42 -7.68
N GLY A 435 8.53 -20.88 -8.88
CA GLY A 435 9.47 -19.96 -9.53
C GLY A 435 9.68 -18.66 -8.74
N VAL A 436 8.58 -18.04 -8.25
CA VAL A 436 8.67 -16.86 -7.39
C VAL A 436 9.43 -17.16 -6.10
N LEU A 437 9.16 -18.30 -5.46
CA LEU A 437 9.82 -18.68 -4.21
C LEU A 437 11.33 -18.83 -4.40
N ARG A 438 11.77 -19.50 -5.48
CA ARG A 438 13.21 -19.62 -5.81
C ARG A 438 13.87 -18.26 -6.00
N MET A 439 13.20 -17.34 -6.70
CA MET A 439 13.73 -15.98 -6.89
C MET A 439 13.77 -15.17 -5.59
N LYS A 440 12.78 -15.34 -4.71
CA LYS A 440 12.79 -14.70 -3.39
C LYS A 440 13.95 -15.18 -2.53
N ILE A 441 14.24 -16.49 -2.55
CA ILE A 441 15.40 -17.07 -1.85
C ILE A 441 16.70 -16.48 -2.42
N ALA A 442 16.82 -16.42 -3.76
CA ALA A 442 18.01 -15.88 -4.42
C ALA A 442 18.22 -14.36 -4.24
N ASN A 443 17.18 -13.61 -3.85
CA ASN A 443 17.26 -12.17 -3.61
C ASN A 443 17.43 -11.82 -2.13
N PHE A 444 17.14 -12.75 -1.21
CA PHE A 444 17.28 -12.57 0.24
C PHE A 444 18.57 -13.20 0.79
N THR A 445 19.30 -13.93 -0.06
CA THR A 445 20.69 -14.34 0.14
C THR A 445 21.57 -13.36 -0.61
#